data_AF-A0A1X7TKX0-F1
#
_entry.id   AF-A0A1X7TKX0-F1
#
_cell.length_a   1.000
_cell.length_b   1.000
_cell.length_c   1.000
_cell.angle_alpha   90.00
_cell.angle_beta   90.00
_cell.angle_gamma   90.00
#
_symmetry.space_group_name_H-M   'P 1'
#
loop_
_entity.id
_entity.type
_entity.pdbx_description
1 polymer ?
#
loop_
_entity_poly.entity_id
_entity_poly.type
_entity_poly.pdbx_seq_one_letter_code
_entity_poly.pdbx_strand_id
1 'polypeptide(L)'
;MEVNTMPKLLVYTLIIKALFSLLLLMSGDVELNPGPGIPKEILQKYSAKLTKAISANVGDVAKALFAKDLITQGTGEYVVTAANPDKADRVMTDVMGQLEAFFDERQYLTDVCNILIQQGAAMKQIGNFMLTELGEDTATVHPPQSGASFASESEN
;
A
#
# COMPACT_ATOMS: atom_id res chain seq x y z
N MET A 1 0.23 37.25 45.08
CA MET A 1 1.33 36.28 44.91
C MET A 1 1.41 35.97 43.43
N GLU A 2 2.19 36.76 42.69
CA GLU A 2 2.28 36.68 41.24
C GLU A 2 3.09 35.42 40.89
N VAL A 3 2.39 34.33 40.55
CA VAL A 3 3.02 33.06 40.24
C VAL A 3 3.76 33.26 38.92
N ASN A 4 5.09 33.21 39.01
CA ASN A 4 6.04 33.35 37.93
C ASN A 4 5.75 32.29 36.84
N THR A 5 4.86 32.64 35.90
CA THR A 5 4.32 31.75 34.86
C THR A 5 5.14 31.84 33.57
N MET A 6 5.90 32.92 33.40
CA MET A 6 6.80 33.18 32.28
C MET A 6 7.85 32.07 32.02
N PRO A 7 8.51 31.44 33.02
CA PRO A 7 9.50 30.40 32.74
C PRO A 7 8.87 29.11 32.23
N LYS A 8 7.64 28.77 32.66
CA LYS A 8 6.95 27.54 32.24
C LYS A 8 6.55 27.61 30.76
N LEU A 9 6.03 28.76 30.32
CA LEU A 9 5.65 28.96 28.92
C LEU A 9 6.86 28.89 27.99
N LEU A 10 8.00 29.44 28.42
CA LEU A 10 9.26 29.38 27.67
C LEU A 10 9.77 27.94 27.56
N VAL A 11 9.71 27.18 28.66
CA VAL A 11 10.07 25.75 28.66
C VAL A 11 9.15 24.92 27.74
N TYR A 12 7.83 25.11 27.80
CA TYR A 12 6.90 24.40 26.90
C TYR A 12 7.15 24.72 25.42
N THR A 13 7.41 25.99 25.11
CA THR A 13 7.71 26.42 23.74
C THR A 13 8.99 25.76 23.21
N LEU A 14 10.03 25.66 24.05
CA LEU A 14 11.27 24.96 23.69
C LEU A 14 11.05 23.46 23.49
N ILE A 15 10.24 22.81 24.35
CA ILE A 15 9.90 21.39 24.23
C ILE A 15 9.11 21.12 22.94
N ILE A 16 8.07 21.90 22.66
CA ILE A 16 7.24 21.74 21.45
C ILE A 16 8.09 21.91 20.20
N LYS A 17 8.98 22.91 20.18
CA LYS A 17 9.89 23.16 19.06
C LYS A 17 10.89 22.01 18.87
N ALA A 18 11.41 21.44 19.95
CA ALA A 18 12.29 20.27 19.90
C ALA A 18 11.53 19.02 19.40
N LEU A 19 10.30 18.79 19.85
CA LEU A 19 9.45 17.70 19.37
C LEU A 19 9.10 17.86 17.90
N PHE A 20 8.76 19.07 17.45
CA PHE A 20 8.49 19.36 16.04
C PHE A 20 9.73 19.17 15.17
N SER A 21 10.90 19.64 15.62
CA SER A 21 12.17 19.39 14.93
C SER A 21 12.54 17.90 14.91
N LEU A 22 12.26 17.15 15.99
CA LEU A 22 12.46 15.69 16.03
C LEU A 22 11.49 14.97 15.09
N LEU A 23 10.23 15.40 15.03
CA LEU A 23 9.24 14.89 14.08
C LEU A 23 9.69 15.16 12.64
N LEU A 24 10.20 16.36 12.34
CA LEU A 24 10.76 16.67 11.02
C LEU A 24 12.04 15.88 10.71
N LEU A 25 12.88 15.58 11.71
CA LEU A 25 14.05 14.71 11.56
C LEU A 25 13.67 13.24 11.36
N MET A 26 12.56 12.79 11.97
CA MET A 26 11.97 11.46 11.77
C MET A 26 11.18 11.38 10.46
N SER A 27 10.69 12.49 9.92
CA SER A 27 10.25 12.63 8.52
C SER A 27 11.44 12.69 7.57
N GLY A 28 12.54 12.00 7.91
CA GLY A 28 13.82 12.03 7.22
C GLY A 28 13.65 12.05 5.71
N ASP A 29 14.52 12.86 5.09
CA ASP A 29 14.81 12.95 3.66
C ASP A 29 14.21 11.77 2.88
N VAL A 30 13.25 12.06 1.98
CA VAL A 30 12.75 11.06 1.02
C VAL A 30 13.88 10.77 0.05
N GLU A 31 14.81 9.96 0.53
CA GLU A 31 15.75 9.21 -0.25
C GLU A 31 14.89 8.30 -1.12
N LEU A 32 14.89 8.56 -2.44
CA LEU A 32 14.25 7.74 -3.47
C LEU A 32 14.97 6.39 -3.57
N ASN A 33 14.95 5.62 -2.49
CA ASN A 33 15.05 4.18 -2.55
C ASN A 33 13.64 3.69 -2.91
N PRO A 34 13.43 2.85 -3.94
CA PRO A 34 12.13 2.21 -4.15
C PRO A 34 11.91 1.26 -2.96
N GLY A 35 11.35 1.80 -1.88
CA GLY A 35 10.90 1.02 -0.75
C GLY A 35 9.83 0.02 -1.19
N PRO A 36 9.43 -0.91 -0.30
CA PRO A 36 8.40 -1.90 -0.59
C PRO A 36 7.17 -1.20 -1.15
N GLY A 37 6.66 -1.70 -2.29
CA GLY A 37 5.68 -0.98 -3.08
C GLY A 37 4.52 -0.46 -2.22
N ILE A 38 4.24 0.84 -2.36
CA ILE A 38 3.24 1.55 -1.57
C ILE A 38 1.87 0.97 -1.97
N PRO A 39 1.09 0.36 -1.04
CA PRO A 39 -0.15 -0.33 -1.38
C PRO A 39 -1.10 0.52 -2.23
N LYS A 40 -1.23 1.81 -1.88
CA LYS A 40 -2.01 2.77 -2.65
C LYS A 40 -1.54 2.93 -4.09
N GLU A 41 -0.24 3.06 -4.31
CA GLU A 41 0.33 3.21 -5.66
C GLU A 41 0.15 1.94 -6.49
N ILE A 42 0.34 0.76 -5.87
CA ILE A 42 0.09 -0.53 -6.52
C ILE A 42 -1.39 -0.63 -6.92
N LEU A 43 -2.31 -0.39 -5.98
CA LEU A 43 -3.74 -0.45 -6.27
C LEU A 43 -4.13 0.53 -7.38
N GLN A 44 -3.61 1.76 -7.36
CA GLN A 44 -3.84 2.76 -8.40
C GLN A 44 -3.31 2.31 -9.76
N LYS A 45 -2.08 1.78 -9.82
CA LYS A 45 -1.45 1.26 -11.03
C LYS A 45 -2.27 0.14 -11.70
N TYR A 46 -2.91 -0.71 -10.91
CA TYR A 46 -3.71 -1.83 -11.43
C TYR A 46 -5.22 -1.55 -11.53
N SER A 47 -5.69 -0.41 -11.03
CA SER A 47 -7.12 -0.05 -10.92
C SER A 47 -7.90 -0.24 -12.21
N ALA A 48 -7.46 0.35 -13.33
CA ALA A 48 -8.17 0.23 -14.61
C ALA A 48 -8.28 -1.23 -15.10
N LYS A 49 -7.24 -2.05 -14.86
CA LYS A 49 -7.26 -3.48 -15.21
C LYS A 49 -8.19 -4.26 -14.30
N LEU A 50 -8.18 -3.93 -12.99
CA LEU A 50 -9.08 -4.52 -12.01
C LEU A 50 -10.54 -4.16 -12.33
N THR A 51 -10.88 -2.89 -12.51
CA THR A 51 -12.24 -2.46 -12.89
C THR A 51 -12.74 -3.21 -14.12
N LYS A 52 -11.90 -3.32 -15.16
CA LYS A 52 -12.24 -4.08 -16.38
C LYS A 52 -12.43 -5.57 -16.12
N ALA A 53 -11.63 -6.18 -15.24
CA ALA A 53 -11.80 -7.59 -14.89
C ALA A 53 -13.06 -7.80 -14.03
N ILE A 54 -13.30 -6.90 -13.06
CA ILE A 54 -14.46 -6.91 -12.15
C ILE A 54 -15.75 -6.79 -12.92
N SER A 55 -15.82 -5.95 -13.96
CA SER A 55 -17.05 -5.78 -14.75
C SER A 55 -17.53 -7.07 -15.43
N ALA A 56 -16.65 -8.05 -15.68
CA ALA A 56 -17.03 -9.34 -16.23
C ALA A 56 -17.86 -10.20 -15.25
N ASN A 57 -17.70 -10.00 -13.92
CA ASN A 57 -18.46 -10.73 -12.91
C ASN A 57 -18.60 -9.95 -11.59
N VAL A 58 -19.11 -8.72 -11.66
CA VAL A 58 -19.11 -7.77 -10.53
C VAL A 58 -19.92 -8.27 -9.33
N GLY A 59 -20.99 -9.03 -9.57
CA GLY A 59 -21.86 -9.57 -8.52
C GLY A 59 -21.12 -10.52 -7.58
N ASP A 60 -20.42 -11.51 -8.13
CA ASP A 60 -19.68 -12.50 -7.33
C ASP A 60 -18.47 -11.86 -6.63
N VAL A 61 -17.77 -10.95 -7.30
CA VAL A 61 -16.65 -10.22 -6.70
C VAL A 61 -17.11 -9.39 -5.52
N ALA A 62 -18.14 -8.56 -5.70
CA ALA A 62 -18.65 -7.71 -4.63
C ALA A 62 -19.14 -8.56 -3.45
N LYS A 63 -19.85 -9.66 -3.71
CA LYS A 63 -20.29 -10.58 -2.65
C LYS A 63 -19.11 -11.18 -1.88
N ALA A 64 -18.05 -11.59 -2.56
CA ALA A 64 -16.87 -12.17 -1.91
C ALA A 64 -16.07 -11.14 -1.09
N LEU A 65 -15.89 -9.92 -1.61
CA LEU A 65 -15.25 -8.83 -0.88
C LEU A 65 -16.08 -8.39 0.32
N PHE A 66 -17.41 -8.28 0.16
CA PHE A 66 -18.32 -7.90 1.23
C PHE A 66 -18.34 -8.93 2.36
N ALA A 67 -18.29 -10.24 2.04
CA ALA A 67 -18.22 -11.30 3.03
C ALA A 67 -16.94 -11.28 3.91
N LYS A 68 -15.95 -10.45 3.55
CA LYS A 68 -14.71 -10.23 4.29
C LYS A 68 -14.58 -8.81 4.84
N ASP A 69 -15.65 -8.01 4.78
CA ASP A 69 -15.68 -6.61 5.19
C ASP A 69 -14.64 -5.73 4.45
N LEU A 70 -14.23 -6.15 3.25
CA LEU A 70 -13.26 -5.43 2.41
C LEU A 70 -13.91 -4.34 1.55
N ILE A 71 -15.24 -4.33 1.47
CA ILE A 71 -16.03 -3.24 0.90
C ILE A 71 -17.19 -2.92 1.85
N THR A 72 -17.73 -1.72 1.74
CA THR A 72 -18.85 -1.27 2.56
C THR A 72 -20.15 -1.98 2.18
N GLN A 73 -21.07 -2.07 3.14
CA GLN A 73 -22.43 -2.56 2.90
C GLN A 73 -23.14 -1.80 1.77
N GLY A 74 -22.98 -0.47 1.72
CA GLY A 74 -23.58 0.36 0.68
C GLY A 74 -23.12 -0.03 -0.73
N THR A 75 -21.85 -0.42 -0.91
CA THR A 75 -21.35 -0.93 -2.18
C THR A 75 -21.91 -2.32 -2.50
N GLY A 76 -21.95 -3.22 -1.52
CA GLY A 76 -22.56 -4.55 -1.69
C GLY A 76 -24.02 -4.48 -2.14
N GLU A 77 -24.82 -3.64 -1.49
CA GLU A 77 -26.23 -3.41 -1.84
C GLU A 77 -26.42 -2.75 -3.20
N TYR A 78 -25.59 -1.76 -3.53
CA TYR A 78 -25.64 -1.09 -4.84
C TYR A 78 -25.39 -2.07 -5.98
N VAL A 79 -24.39 -2.95 -5.86
CA VAL A 79 -24.07 -3.94 -6.90
C VAL A 79 -25.23 -4.91 -7.14
N VAL A 80 -25.96 -5.30 -6.08
CA VAL A 80 -27.12 -6.20 -6.18
C VAL A 80 -28.34 -5.51 -6.80
N THR A 81 -28.57 -4.26 -6.45
CA THR A 81 -29.84 -3.56 -6.77
C THR A 81 -29.79 -2.70 -8.03
N ALA A 82 -28.63 -2.13 -8.36
CA ALA A 82 -28.50 -1.24 -9.52
C ALA A 82 -28.61 -2.03 -10.83
N ALA A 83 -29.11 -1.39 -11.89
CA ALA A 83 -29.00 -1.91 -13.27
C ALA A 83 -27.84 -1.24 -14.04
N ASN A 84 -27.08 -0.36 -13.37
CA ASN A 84 -26.09 0.48 -14.00
C ASN A 84 -24.81 -0.28 -14.37
N PRO A 85 -24.12 0.11 -15.45
CA PRO A 85 -22.85 -0.50 -15.86
C PRO A 85 -21.65 -0.08 -14.99
N ASP A 86 -21.78 0.97 -14.17
CA ASP A 86 -20.73 1.58 -13.34
C ASP A 86 -20.43 0.83 -12.03
N LYS A 87 -21.04 -0.35 -11.83
CA LYS A 87 -20.89 -1.15 -10.60
C LYS A 87 -19.43 -1.50 -10.31
N ALA A 88 -18.65 -1.81 -11.35
CA ALA A 88 -17.25 -2.15 -11.17
C ALA A 88 -16.44 -0.94 -10.71
N ASP A 89 -16.72 0.24 -11.24
CA ASP A 89 -16.13 1.50 -10.78
C ASP A 89 -16.49 1.76 -9.32
N ARG A 90 -17.76 1.56 -8.95
CA ARG A 90 -18.22 1.70 -7.56
C ARG A 90 -17.43 0.79 -6.61
N VAL A 91 -17.25 -0.49 -6.97
CA VAL A 91 -16.43 -1.43 -6.19
C VAL A 91 -14.99 -0.95 -6.10
N MET A 92 -14.39 -0.51 -7.20
CA MET A 92 -12.99 -0.05 -7.20
C MET A 92 -12.80 1.22 -6.35
N THR A 93 -13.71 2.19 -6.45
CA THR A 93 -13.69 3.39 -5.60
C THR A 93 -13.79 3.05 -4.13
N ASP A 94 -14.64 2.09 -3.77
CA ASP A 94 -14.79 1.67 -2.38
C ASP A 94 -13.54 0.93 -1.87
N VAL A 95 -12.97 0.04 -2.68
CA VAL A 95 -11.72 -0.65 -2.32
C VAL A 95 -10.57 0.34 -2.09
N MET A 96 -10.48 1.41 -2.90
CA MET A 96 -9.49 2.49 -2.70
C MET A 96 -9.77 3.30 -1.43
N GLY A 97 -11.03 3.70 -1.20
CA GLY A 97 -11.39 4.47 -0.01
C GLY A 97 -11.18 3.67 1.28
N GLN A 98 -11.50 2.38 1.27
CA GLN A 98 -11.25 1.47 2.39
C GLN A 98 -9.74 1.27 2.59
N LEU A 99 -8.94 1.09 1.53
CA LEU A 99 -7.48 1.00 1.66
C LEU A 99 -6.92 2.18 2.47
N GLU A 100 -7.34 3.40 2.15
CA GLU A 100 -6.89 4.63 2.83
C GLU A 100 -7.40 4.77 4.27
N ALA A 101 -8.50 4.09 4.60
CA ALA A 101 -9.10 4.12 5.94
C ALA A 101 -8.57 3.00 6.85
N PHE A 102 -8.02 1.92 6.28
CA PHE A 102 -7.48 0.79 7.03
C PHE A 102 -6.11 1.13 7.64
N PHE A 103 -5.88 0.69 8.89
CA PHE A 103 -4.63 0.94 9.59
C PHE A 103 -3.43 0.20 8.96
N ASP A 104 -3.65 -1.01 8.47
CA ASP A 104 -2.65 -1.81 7.77
C ASP A 104 -3.05 -1.96 6.30
N GLU A 105 -2.65 -0.97 5.50
CA GLU A 105 -2.94 -0.90 4.06
C GLU A 105 -2.36 -2.10 3.29
N ARG A 106 -1.20 -2.61 3.72
CA ARG A 106 -0.54 -3.76 3.08
C ARG A 106 -1.33 -5.04 3.32
N GLN A 107 -1.74 -5.27 4.56
CA GLN A 107 -2.56 -6.43 4.89
C GLN A 107 -3.93 -6.34 4.21
N TYR A 108 -4.56 -5.17 4.24
CA TYR A 108 -5.83 -4.96 3.55
C TYR A 108 -5.71 -5.26 2.04
N LEU A 109 -4.69 -4.72 1.37
CA LEU A 109 -4.51 -4.98 -0.06
C LEU A 109 -4.18 -6.45 -0.33
N THR A 110 -3.42 -7.09 0.57
CA THR A 110 -3.16 -8.53 0.52
C THR A 110 -4.47 -9.34 0.59
N ASP A 111 -5.38 -8.98 1.50
CA ASP A 111 -6.67 -9.64 1.65
C ASP A 111 -7.57 -9.45 0.42
N VAL A 112 -7.59 -8.24 -0.15
CA VAL A 112 -8.27 -7.95 -1.42
C VAL A 112 -7.70 -8.83 -2.54
N CYS A 113 -6.38 -8.90 -2.71
CA CYS A 113 -5.75 -9.73 -3.72
C CYS A 113 -6.09 -11.22 -3.54
N ASN A 114 -6.08 -11.73 -2.30
CA ASN A 114 -6.43 -13.12 -2.00
C ASN A 114 -7.86 -13.47 -2.40
N ILE A 115 -8.79 -12.54 -2.27
CA ILE A 115 -10.16 -12.71 -2.76
C ILE A 115 -10.20 -12.68 -4.28
N LEU A 116 -9.58 -11.67 -4.91
CA LEU A 116 -9.59 -11.51 -6.37
C LEU A 116 -8.99 -12.72 -7.10
N ILE A 117 -7.95 -13.35 -6.54
CA ILE A 117 -7.29 -14.52 -7.14
C ILE A 117 -8.23 -15.72 -7.33
N GLN A 118 -9.32 -15.77 -6.57
CA GLN A 118 -10.31 -16.84 -6.63
C GLN A 118 -11.41 -16.59 -7.69
N GLN A 119 -11.48 -15.38 -8.26
CA GLN A 119 -12.62 -14.92 -9.07
C GLN A 119 -12.41 -15.03 -10.58
N GLY A 120 -11.41 -15.79 -11.03
CA GLY A 120 -11.19 -16.14 -12.43
C GLY A 120 -9.78 -15.80 -12.94
N ALA A 121 -9.47 -16.24 -14.16
CA ALA A 121 -8.11 -16.20 -14.71
C ALA A 121 -7.50 -14.78 -14.77
N ALA A 122 -8.28 -13.79 -15.22
CA ALA A 122 -7.81 -12.41 -15.32
C ALA A 122 -7.50 -11.79 -13.95
N MET A 123 -8.39 -11.97 -12.96
CA MET A 123 -8.19 -11.45 -11.61
C MET A 123 -7.07 -12.18 -10.88
N LYS A 124 -6.93 -13.50 -11.09
CA LYS A 124 -5.78 -14.28 -10.61
C LYS A 124 -4.46 -13.73 -11.11
N GLN A 125 -4.37 -13.44 -12.41
CA GLN A 125 -3.16 -12.88 -12.98
C GLN A 125 -2.84 -11.50 -12.36
N ILE A 126 -3.83 -10.60 -12.32
CA ILE A 126 -3.64 -9.25 -11.78
C ILE A 126 -3.29 -9.28 -10.28
N GLY A 127 -4.04 -10.05 -9.49
CA GLY A 127 -3.82 -10.18 -8.05
C GLY A 127 -2.46 -10.77 -7.71
N ASN A 128 -1.99 -11.76 -8.47
CA ASN A 128 -0.63 -12.29 -8.29
C ASN A 128 0.44 -11.23 -8.57
N PHE A 129 0.31 -10.43 -9.63
CA PHE A 129 1.26 -9.33 -9.89
C PHE A 129 1.29 -8.31 -8.76
N MET A 130 0.13 -7.95 -8.22
CA MET A 130 0.04 -7.02 -7.08
C MET A 130 0.69 -7.60 -5.82
N LEU A 131 0.46 -8.89 -5.51
CA LEU A 131 1.11 -9.56 -4.39
C LEU A 131 2.64 -9.64 -4.56
N THR A 132 3.13 -9.87 -5.78
CA THR A 132 4.57 -9.82 -6.07
C THR A 132 5.14 -8.44 -5.77
N GLU A 133 4.53 -7.36 -6.27
CA GLU A 133 4.98 -5.99 -6.01
C GLU A 133 4.86 -5.58 -4.53
N LEU A 134 3.91 -6.16 -3.80
CA LEU A 134 3.81 -6.02 -2.34
C LEU A 134 4.93 -6.75 -1.58
N GLY A 135 5.58 -7.75 -2.19
CA GLY A 135 6.57 -8.62 -1.57
C GLY A 135 8.01 -8.48 -2.11
N GLU A 136 8.26 -7.60 -3.09
CA GLU A 136 9.60 -7.32 -3.67
C GLU A 136 10.55 -6.58 -2.70
N ASP A 137 10.73 -7.08 -1.48
CA ASP A 137 11.59 -6.49 -0.44
C ASP A 137 12.41 -7.52 0.37
N THR A 138 12.81 -8.66 -0.21
CA THR A 138 13.73 -9.59 0.51
C THR A 138 14.86 -10.19 -0.32
N ALA A 139 15.22 -9.66 -1.49
CA ALA A 139 16.38 -10.19 -2.23
C ALA A 139 16.92 -9.26 -3.34
N THR A 140 17.67 -8.23 -2.98
CA THR A 140 18.83 -7.82 -3.80
C THR A 140 20.09 -7.96 -2.96
N VAL A 141 20.57 -9.20 -2.98
CA VAL A 141 21.86 -9.68 -2.53
C VAL A 141 22.98 -8.73 -2.97
N HIS A 142 23.69 -8.20 -1.99
CA HIS A 142 25.03 -7.63 -2.14
C HIS A 142 25.93 -8.69 -2.80
N PRO A 143 26.54 -8.47 -3.98
CA PRO A 143 27.52 -9.42 -4.48
C PRO A 143 28.73 -9.42 -3.53
N PRO A 144 29.33 -10.59 -3.25
CA PRO A 144 30.53 -10.61 -2.41
C PRO A 144 31.60 -9.79 -3.11
N GLN A 145 32.10 -8.75 -2.44
CA GLN A 145 33.40 -8.16 -2.74
C GLN A 145 34.44 -9.26 -2.54
N SER A 146 34.73 -9.99 -3.62
CA SER A 146 35.86 -10.90 -3.69
C SER A 146 37.13 -10.06 -3.67
N GLY A 147 37.70 -9.90 -2.48
CA GLY A 147 39.05 -9.41 -2.29
C GLY A 147 40.06 -10.30 -3.00
N ALA A 148 41.00 -9.64 -3.68
CA ALA A 148 42.38 -10.01 -3.95
C ALA A 148 42.73 -11.47 -4.31
N SER A 149 43.27 -11.66 -5.52
CA SER A 149 44.51 -12.43 -5.67
C SER A 149 45.37 -11.85 -6.79
N PHE A 150 46.56 -11.41 -6.39
CA PHE A 150 47.70 -11.19 -7.25
C PHE A 150 48.13 -12.51 -7.89
N ALA A 151 48.53 -12.49 -9.18
CA ALA A 151 49.65 -13.22 -9.76
C ALA A 151 49.56 -13.16 -11.29
N SER A 152 50.51 -12.47 -11.92
CA SER A 152 50.91 -12.74 -13.31
C SER A 152 52.36 -12.32 -13.47
N GLU A 153 53.25 -13.23 -13.13
CA GLU A 153 54.60 -13.34 -13.69
C GLU A 153 54.48 -14.17 -14.97
N SER A 154 54.85 -13.62 -16.13
CA SER A 154 55.67 -14.30 -17.16
C SER A 154 55.89 -13.42 -18.39
N GLU A 155 57.17 -13.13 -18.64
CA GLU A 155 57.85 -13.17 -19.94
C GLU A 155 57.47 -12.15 -21.05
N ASN A 156 58.32 -11.13 -21.19
CA ASN A 156 59.19 -10.97 -22.38
C ASN A 156 60.42 -10.12 -22.04
#